data_AF-A0A8A1MNU1-F1
#
_entry.id   AF-A0A8A1MNU1-F1
#
_cell.length_a   1.000
_cell.length_b   1.000
_cell.length_c   1.000
_cell.angle_alpha   90.00
_cell.angle_beta   90.00
_cell.angle_gamma   90.00
#
_symmetry.space_group_name_H-M   'P 1'
#
loop_
_entity.id
_entity.type
_entity.pdbx_description
1 polymer ?
#
loop_
_entity_poly.entity_id
_entity_poly.type
_entity_poly.pdbx_seq_one_letter_code
_entity_poly.pdbx_strand_id
1 'polypeptide(L)'
;MGKSLVYPKYPRSTLNRYKHRGTYELGKIHSIVNECAVLHVSFPAGPDDPFPAILPMIGQMGSFEYPSADINEPLDCYLHGYVSSRIMNLARATNGEGDAQSQRLPVSISAAHVDGFILSLTPNSHSYNYRSAILHGYATVVTDEAEKHWAMKLVTNGVVEDRYDHTRVPPNKVEMTSTTILRVRIVDGSGKIRDGSVSDERYDRENKALTSKVWTGVVPVWQVMGEPIPAPENEVKEVPEHIRGFIDRVNERNKAYAHDAAVVGLPKEEQH
;
A
#
# COMPACT_ATOMS: atom_id res chain seq x y z
N MET A 1 24.91 8.27 8.04
CA MET A 1 23.54 7.96 7.59
C MET A 1 23.10 9.03 6.62
N GLY A 2 22.91 8.69 5.34
CA GLY A 2 22.40 9.63 4.34
C GLY A 2 20.98 10.08 4.72
N LYS A 3 20.62 11.32 4.39
CA LYS A 3 19.25 11.82 4.62
C LYS A 3 18.29 11.02 3.75
N SER A 4 17.30 10.37 4.36
CA SER A 4 16.18 9.75 3.62
C SER A 4 15.43 10.83 2.84
N LEU A 5 15.07 10.54 1.59
CA LEU A 5 14.19 11.40 0.81
C LEU A 5 12.77 11.40 1.39
N VAL A 6 12.07 12.53 1.26
CA VAL A 6 10.73 12.71 1.81
C VAL A 6 9.81 13.35 0.78
N TYR A 7 8.52 13.04 0.86
CA TYR A 7 7.50 13.78 0.11
C TYR A 7 7.34 15.21 0.62
N PRO A 8 6.96 16.16 -0.26
CA PRO A 8 6.62 17.51 0.16
C PRO A 8 5.36 17.50 1.03
N LYS A 9 5.32 18.39 2.02
CA LYS A 9 4.17 18.57 2.90
C LYS A 9 3.27 19.66 2.36
N TYR A 10 2.04 19.32 2.01
CA TYR A 10 0.98 20.27 1.68
C TYR A 10 -0.10 20.27 2.75
N PRO A 11 -0.97 21.29 2.83
CA PRO A 11 -2.08 21.30 3.78
C PRO A 11 -2.93 20.01 3.76
N ARG A 12 -3.17 19.45 2.56
CA ARG A 12 -3.95 18.20 2.38
C ARG A 12 -3.26 16.92 2.88
N SER A 13 -1.93 16.89 2.90
CA SER A 13 -1.13 15.72 3.31
C SER A 13 -0.52 15.87 4.70
N THR A 14 -0.70 17.03 5.34
CA THR A 14 -0.14 17.29 6.67
C THR A 14 -0.98 16.61 7.75
N LEU A 15 -0.36 15.69 8.49
CA LEU A 15 -0.98 15.08 9.67
C LEU A 15 -1.24 16.12 10.77
N ASN A 16 -2.47 16.15 11.28
CA ASN A 16 -2.89 17.06 12.37
C ASN A 16 -2.95 16.37 13.74
N ARG A 17 -3.49 15.16 13.82
CA ARG A 17 -3.67 14.40 15.07
C ARG A 17 -2.65 13.26 15.19
N TYR A 18 -2.00 13.13 16.35
CA TYR A 18 -0.90 12.19 16.61
C TYR A 18 0.26 12.36 15.61
N LYS A 19 0.83 13.56 15.56
CA LYS A 19 1.85 13.94 14.57
C LYS A 19 3.14 13.12 14.69
N HIS A 20 3.48 12.69 15.90
CA HIS A 20 4.65 11.86 16.17
C HIS A 20 4.57 10.47 15.52
N ARG A 21 3.36 10.01 15.17
CA ARG A 21 3.12 8.79 14.37
C ARG A 21 3.28 8.99 12.87
N GLY A 22 3.48 10.23 12.42
CA GLY A 22 3.55 10.59 11.01
C GLY A 22 4.94 10.40 10.41
N THR A 23 5.00 9.89 9.18
CA THR A 23 6.22 9.89 8.36
C THR A 23 5.92 10.43 6.97
N TYR A 24 6.96 10.99 6.34
CA TYR A 24 6.93 11.44 4.95
C TYR A 24 8.06 10.80 4.14
N GLU A 25 8.81 9.87 4.74
CA GLU A 25 9.93 9.18 4.11
C GLU A 25 9.45 8.31 2.96
N LEU A 26 10.07 8.46 1.79
CA LEU A 26 9.70 7.72 0.58
C LEU A 26 9.74 6.22 0.82
N GLY A 27 10.87 5.70 1.34
CA GLY A 27 11.06 4.28 1.61
C GLY A 27 9.93 3.67 2.45
N LYS A 28 9.58 4.30 3.57
CA LYS A 28 8.50 3.80 4.45
C LYS A 28 7.14 3.80 3.76
N ILE A 29 6.84 4.85 3.00
CA ILE A 29 5.56 4.98 2.31
C ILE A 29 5.46 3.99 1.15
N HIS A 30 6.52 3.85 0.35
CA HIS A 30 6.58 2.91 -0.76
C HIS A 30 6.52 1.46 -0.27
N SER A 31 7.18 1.12 0.84
CA SER A 31 7.03 -0.20 1.48
C SER A 31 5.58 -0.49 1.86
N ILE A 32 4.89 0.45 2.52
CA ILE A 32 3.48 0.27 2.91
C ILE A 32 2.59 0.01 1.69
N VAL A 33 2.81 0.74 0.60
CA VAL A 33 2.04 0.59 -0.66
C VAL A 33 2.36 -0.75 -1.31
N ASN A 34 3.63 -1.09 -1.51
CA ASN A 34 4.06 -2.30 -2.21
C ASN A 34 3.77 -3.59 -1.42
N GLU A 35 3.64 -3.50 -0.09
CA GLU A 35 3.22 -4.63 0.75
C GLU A 35 1.69 -4.82 0.78
N CYS A 36 0.92 -3.85 0.31
CA CYS A 36 -0.55 -3.90 0.33
C CYS A 36 -1.08 -4.58 -0.93
N ALA A 37 -1.73 -5.74 -0.77
CA ALA A 37 -2.27 -6.50 -1.90
C ALA A 37 -3.37 -5.77 -2.69
N VAL A 38 -4.07 -4.83 -2.05
CA VAL A 38 -5.18 -4.06 -2.66
C VAL A 38 -5.07 -2.60 -2.28
N LEU A 39 -4.81 -1.76 -3.27
CA LEU A 39 -4.83 -0.31 -3.12
C LEU A 39 -6.25 0.22 -3.31
N HIS A 40 -6.67 1.15 -2.46
CA HIS A 40 -7.95 1.83 -2.61
C HIS A 40 -7.72 3.15 -3.36
N VAL A 41 -8.15 3.19 -4.62
CA VAL A 41 -7.92 4.32 -5.52
C VAL A 41 -9.18 5.15 -5.65
N SER A 42 -9.12 6.36 -5.10
CA SER A 42 -10.20 7.35 -5.12
C SER A 42 -9.99 8.37 -6.24
N PHE A 43 -11.04 8.72 -6.97
CA PHE A 43 -10.99 9.68 -8.07
C PHE A 43 -12.35 10.34 -8.31
N PRO A 44 -12.41 11.52 -8.96
CA PRO A 44 -13.67 12.14 -9.36
C PRO A 44 -14.44 11.21 -10.32
N ALA A 45 -15.68 10.87 -9.99
CA ALA A 45 -16.50 9.98 -10.80
C ALA A 45 -17.05 10.62 -12.09
N GLY A 46 -17.03 11.95 -12.16
CA GLY A 46 -17.54 12.79 -13.24
C GLY A 46 -17.99 14.15 -12.68
N PRO A 47 -18.30 15.14 -13.53
CA PRO A 47 -18.76 16.46 -13.06
C PRO A 47 -20.12 16.41 -12.37
N ASP A 48 -20.99 15.46 -12.75
CA ASP A 48 -22.35 15.34 -12.23
C ASP A 48 -22.47 14.39 -11.02
N ASP A 49 -21.38 13.70 -10.65
CA ASP A 49 -21.39 12.78 -9.51
C ASP A 49 -20.81 13.50 -8.29
N PRO A 50 -21.63 13.77 -7.24
CA PRO A 50 -21.15 14.46 -6.05
C PRO A 50 -20.21 13.61 -5.19
N PHE A 51 -20.11 12.30 -5.45
CA PHE A 51 -19.28 11.39 -4.69
C PHE A 51 -18.00 11.01 -5.44
N PRO A 52 -16.86 10.92 -4.76
CA PRO A 52 -15.69 10.31 -5.36
C PRO A 52 -15.95 8.81 -5.59
N ALA A 53 -15.51 8.31 -6.73
CA ALA A 53 -15.39 6.88 -6.96
C ALA A 53 -14.25 6.32 -6.11
N ILE A 54 -14.39 5.11 -5.60
CA ILE A 54 -13.28 4.36 -4.98
C ILE A 54 -13.25 2.96 -5.58
N LEU A 55 -12.11 2.54 -6.11
CA LEU A 55 -11.91 1.19 -6.65
C LEU A 55 -10.76 0.47 -5.93
N PRO A 56 -10.95 -0.78 -5.50
CA PRO A 56 -9.84 -1.66 -5.13
C PRO A 56 -9.07 -2.06 -6.39
N MET A 57 -7.76 -1.80 -6.42
CA MET A 57 -6.91 -2.05 -7.58
C MET A 57 -5.58 -2.68 -7.16
N ILE A 58 -5.03 -3.52 -8.05
CA ILE A 58 -3.64 -3.95 -7.96
C ILE A 58 -2.77 -2.81 -8.49
N GLY A 59 -1.77 -2.43 -7.72
CA GLY A 59 -0.78 -1.46 -8.15
C GLY A 59 0.57 -1.66 -7.48
N GLN A 60 1.59 -1.05 -8.06
CA GLN A 60 2.97 -1.19 -7.58
C GLN A 60 3.74 0.11 -7.79
N MET A 61 4.55 0.52 -6.81
CA MET A 61 5.48 1.63 -6.97
C MET A 61 6.67 1.21 -7.83
N GLY A 62 7.09 2.05 -8.77
CA GLY A 62 8.27 1.81 -9.60
C GLY A 62 8.64 3.02 -10.48
N SER A 63 9.73 2.90 -11.21
CA SER A 63 10.18 3.93 -12.16
C SER A 63 10.59 3.30 -13.49
N PHE A 64 9.88 3.65 -14.56
CA PHE A 64 10.25 3.24 -15.91
C PHE A 64 11.48 4.01 -16.41
N GLU A 65 11.59 5.30 -16.06
CA GLU A 65 12.70 6.16 -16.45
C GLU A 65 14.02 5.72 -15.79
N TYR A 66 13.93 5.21 -14.55
CA TYR A 66 15.07 4.68 -13.79
C TYR A 66 14.73 3.28 -13.23
N PRO A 67 14.80 2.21 -14.04
CA PRO A 67 14.39 0.87 -13.61
C PRO A 67 15.19 0.28 -12.44
N SER A 68 16.38 0.83 -12.16
CA SER A 68 17.22 0.45 -11.01
C SER A 68 16.86 1.21 -9.74
N ALA A 69 15.84 2.09 -9.78
CA ALA A 69 15.52 2.93 -8.64
C ALA A 69 14.99 2.11 -7.47
N ASP A 70 15.50 2.36 -6.27
CA ASP A 70 15.05 1.67 -5.06
C ASP A 70 13.85 2.38 -4.41
N ILE A 71 13.25 1.73 -3.40
CA ILE A 71 12.06 2.25 -2.70
C ILE A 71 12.29 3.60 -2.01
N ASN A 72 13.52 4.04 -1.80
CA ASN A 72 13.84 5.32 -1.17
C ASN A 72 13.93 6.46 -2.18
N GLU A 73 13.84 6.17 -3.47
CA GLU A 73 13.88 7.16 -4.55
C GLU A 73 12.47 7.59 -4.98
N PRO A 74 12.31 8.69 -5.73
CA PRO A 74 11.02 9.09 -6.27
C PRO A 74 10.49 8.05 -7.26
N LEU A 75 9.34 7.47 -6.96
CA LEU A 75 8.66 6.47 -7.78
C LEU A 75 7.27 6.96 -8.19
N ASP A 76 6.76 6.42 -9.31
CA ASP A 76 5.36 6.53 -9.71
C ASP A 76 4.58 5.28 -9.25
N CYS A 77 3.26 5.37 -9.14
CA CYS A 77 2.41 4.21 -8.88
C CYS A 77 1.78 3.71 -10.19
N TYR A 78 2.01 2.44 -10.53
CA TYR A 78 1.42 1.81 -11.72
C TYR A 78 0.21 0.99 -11.32
N LEU A 79 -0.96 1.29 -11.89
CA LEU A 79 -2.24 0.63 -11.61
C LEU A 79 -2.67 -0.20 -12.82
N HIS A 80 -3.05 -1.46 -12.58
CA HIS A 80 -3.55 -2.35 -13.63
C HIS A 80 -5.08 -2.38 -13.66
N GLY A 81 -5.66 -2.43 -14.86
CA GLY A 81 -7.10 -2.66 -15.01
C GLY A 81 -7.56 -2.92 -16.43
N TYR A 82 -8.84 -3.32 -16.54
CA TYR A 82 -9.47 -3.57 -17.82
C TYR A 82 -9.70 -2.26 -18.60
N VAL A 83 -9.46 -2.30 -19.90
CA VAL A 83 -9.46 -1.13 -20.79
C VAL A 83 -10.74 -0.30 -20.70
N SER A 84 -11.91 -0.92 -20.55
CA SER A 84 -13.20 -0.22 -20.52
C SER A 84 -13.65 0.21 -19.12
N SER A 85 -12.82 0.03 -18.08
CA SER A 85 -13.19 0.46 -16.73
C SER A 85 -13.32 1.98 -16.63
N ARG A 86 -14.18 2.47 -15.73
CA ARG A 86 -14.50 3.89 -15.59
C ARG A 86 -13.25 4.75 -15.41
N ILE A 87 -12.33 4.36 -14.54
CA ILE A 87 -11.08 5.08 -14.28
C ILE A 87 -10.21 5.19 -15.53
N MET A 88 -10.14 4.14 -16.36
CA MET A 88 -9.36 4.11 -17.60
C MET A 88 -9.96 5.02 -18.67
N ASN A 89 -11.30 5.04 -18.79
CA ASN A 89 -12.01 5.95 -19.68
C ASN A 89 -11.77 7.41 -19.29
N LEU A 90 -11.92 7.74 -18.01
CA LEU A 90 -11.71 9.10 -17.50
C LEU A 90 -10.27 9.56 -17.70
N ALA A 91 -9.28 8.72 -17.39
CA ALA A 91 -7.87 9.03 -17.61
C ALA A 91 -7.55 9.28 -19.11
N ARG A 92 -8.20 8.56 -20.04
CA ARG A 92 -8.05 8.84 -21.49
C ARG A 92 -8.67 10.17 -21.88
N ALA A 93 -9.87 10.48 -21.38
CA ALA A 93 -10.56 11.71 -21.71
C ALA A 93 -9.76 12.96 -21.27
N THR A 94 -9.01 12.86 -20.18
CA THR A 94 -8.20 13.99 -19.68
C THR A 94 -6.89 14.21 -20.46
N ASN A 95 -6.43 13.24 -21.27
CA ASN A 95 -5.12 13.29 -21.95
C ASN A 95 -5.01 14.32 -23.10
N GLY A 96 -5.99 15.22 -23.31
CA GLY A 96 -6.03 16.11 -24.47
C GLY A 96 -6.63 17.51 -24.29
N GLU A 97 -7.08 17.90 -23.10
CA GLU A 97 -7.70 19.22 -22.86
C GLU A 97 -6.94 20.01 -21.78
N GLY A 98 -6.52 21.25 -22.07
CA GLY A 98 -5.94 22.18 -21.08
C GLY A 98 -4.40 22.28 -21.08
N ASP A 99 -3.82 22.88 -20.04
CA ASP A 99 -2.37 22.97 -19.81
C ASP A 99 -1.81 21.67 -19.17
N ALA A 100 -0.49 21.47 -19.17
CA ALA A 100 0.16 20.22 -18.79
C ALA A 100 -0.17 19.70 -17.35
N GLN A 101 -0.71 20.56 -16.48
CA GLN A 101 -1.13 20.21 -15.12
C GLN A 101 -2.62 19.84 -15.03
N SER A 102 -3.46 20.42 -15.89
CA SER A 102 -4.91 20.15 -15.97
C SER A 102 -5.28 18.94 -16.84
N GLN A 103 -4.32 18.38 -17.59
CA GLN A 103 -4.49 17.27 -18.54
C GLN A 103 -4.49 15.84 -17.93
N ARG A 104 -4.79 15.65 -16.64
CA ARG A 104 -4.63 14.33 -16.00
C ARG A 104 -5.69 14.08 -14.94
N LEU A 105 -6.11 12.82 -14.80
CA LEU A 105 -7.08 12.43 -13.79
C LEU A 105 -6.45 12.51 -12.38
N PRO A 106 -6.88 13.43 -11.49
CA PRO A 106 -6.39 13.45 -10.12
C PRO A 106 -6.90 12.22 -9.37
N VAL A 107 -6.01 11.60 -8.60
CA VAL A 107 -6.31 10.41 -7.79
C VAL A 107 -5.72 10.52 -6.39
N SER A 108 -6.40 9.89 -5.43
CA SER A 108 -5.88 9.61 -4.09
C SER A 108 -5.77 8.09 -3.93
N ILE A 109 -4.61 7.60 -3.50
CA ILE A 109 -4.35 6.17 -3.29
C ILE A 109 -4.17 5.93 -1.80
N SER A 110 -4.88 4.95 -1.25
CA SER A 110 -4.78 4.53 0.14
C SER A 110 -4.32 3.08 0.25
N ALA A 111 -3.34 2.84 1.11
CA ALA A 111 -2.85 1.53 1.53
C ALA A 111 -2.85 1.47 3.06
N ALA A 112 -3.33 0.37 3.65
CA ALA A 112 -3.39 0.21 5.09
C ALA A 112 -3.23 -1.25 5.53
N HIS A 113 -2.58 -1.44 6.67
CA HIS A 113 -2.33 -2.72 7.32
C HIS A 113 -2.73 -2.63 8.79
N VAL A 114 -3.33 -3.70 9.32
CA VAL A 114 -3.54 -3.86 10.75
C VAL A 114 -2.51 -4.84 11.26
N ASP A 115 -1.65 -4.36 12.16
CA ASP A 115 -0.51 -5.11 12.69
C ASP A 115 -0.77 -5.60 14.14
N GLY A 116 -1.85 -5.14 14.80
CA GLY A 116 -2.26 -5.66 16.10
C GLY A 116 -3.47 -4.97 16.74
N PHE A 117 -4.16 -5.67 17.64
CA PHE A 117 -5.25 -5.13 18.46
C PHE A 117 -4.74 -4.72 19.84
N ILE A 118 -4.90 -3.44 20.19
CA ILE A 118 -4.52 -2.93 21.50
C ILE A 118 -5.73 -2.97 22.42
N LEU A 119 -5.64 -3.83 23.43
CA LEU A 119 -6.68 -4.06 24.42
C LEU A 119 -6.26 -3.36 25.73
N SER A 120 -6.90 -2.23 26.03
CA SER A 120 -6.57 -1.32 27.12
C SER A 120 -7.56 -1.45 28.29
N LEU A 121 -7.31 -0.76 29.41
CA LEU A 121 -8.16 -0.84 30.62
C LEU A 121 -9.55 -0.22 30.43
N THR A 122 -9.69 0.75 29.51
CA THR A 122 -10.95 1.45 29.26
C THR A 122 -11.37 1.38 27.80
N PRO A 123 -12.69 1.45 27.50
CA PRO A 123 -13.19 1.40 26.13
C PRO A 123 -12.58 2.44 25.18
N ASN A 124 -12.26 3.63 25.69
CA ASN A 124 -11.75 4.74 24.88
C ASN A 124 -10.26 4.65 24.57
N SER A 125 -9.52 3.82 25.32
CA SER A 125 -8.07 3.62 25.14
C SER A 125 -7.73 2.46 24.21
N HIS A 126 -8.72 1.69 23.73
CA HIS A 126 -8.51 0.66 22.71
C HIS A 126 -7.98 1.27 21.40
N SER A 127 -7.12 0.54 20.71
CA SER A 127 -6.52 1.00 19.46
C SER A 127 -6.03 -0.15 18.58
N TYR A 128 -5.34 0.20 17.51
CA TYR A 128 -4.66 -0.72 16.61
C TYR A 128 -3.18 -0.39 16.54
N ASN A 129 -2.32 -1.40 16.44
CA ASN A 129 -1.07 -1.21 15.71
C ASN A 129 -1.38 -1.28 14.22
N TYR A 130 -0.86 -0.32 13.46
CA TYR A 130 -1.19 -0.18 12.05
C TYR A 130 -0.12 0.60 11.30
N ARG A 131 -0.08 0.39 10.00
CA ARG A 131 0.62 1.26 9.04
C ARG A 131 -0.35 1.67 7.95
N SER A 132 -0.32 2.93 7.57
CA SER A 132 -1.12 3.44 6.45
C SER A 132 -0.34 4.47 5.64
N ALA A 133 -0.58 4.50 4.33
CA ALA A 133 -0.06 5.49 3.42
C ALA A 133 -1.19 6.09 2.58
N ILE A 134 -1.15 7.40 2.40
CA ILE A 134 -1.98 8.15 1.45
C ILE A 134 -1.06 8.81 0.44
N LEU A 135 -1.29 8.58 -0.85
CA LEU A 135 -0.62 9.26 -1.95
C LEU A 135 -1.61 10.10 -2.75
N HIS A 136 -1.18 11.28 -3.19
CA HIS A 136 -1.92 12.10 -4.14
C HIS A 136 -1.12 12.24 -5.42
N GLY A 137 -1.79 12.09 -6.56
CA GLY A 137 -1.12 12.17 -7.84
C GLY A 137 -2.06 12.34 -9.02
N TYR A 138 -1.47 12.25 -10.19
CA TYR A 138 -2.16 12.43 -11.46
C TYR A 138 -1.97 11.19 -12.33
N ALA A 139 -3.07 10.50 -12.62
CA ALA A 139 -3.09 9.29 -13.42
C ALA A 139 -3.09 9.61 -14.92
N THR A 140 -2.26 8.88 -15.67
CA THR A 140 -2.14 8.94 -17.13
C THR A 140 -2.10 7.54 -17.70
N VAL A 141 -2.74 7.32 -18.85
CA VAL A 141 -2.64 6.04 -19.56
C VAL A 141 -1.23 5.87 -20.12
N VAL A 142 -0.61 4.73 -19.83
CA VAL A 142 0.64 4.32 -20.45
C VAL A 142 0.37 3.94 -21.91
N THR A 143 0.97 4.68 -22.83
CA THR A 143 0.80 4.52 -24.28
C THR A 143 2.07 4.02 -24.98
N ASP A 144 3.24 4.27 -24.39
CA ASP A 144 4.50 3.71 -24.85
C ASP A 144 4.51 2.19 -24.64
N GLU A 145 4.90 1.45 -25.68
CA GLU A 145 4.86 -0.01 -25.68
C GLU A 145 5.88 -0.60 -24.71
N ALA A 146 7.08 -0.01 -24.61
CA ALA A 146 8.13 -0.48 -23.71
C ALA A 146 7.74 -0.24 -22.24
N GLU A 147 7.22 0.94 -21.91
CA GLU A 147 6.69 1.27 -20.58
C GLU A 147 5.53 0.34 -20.21
N LYS A 148 4.64 0.04 -21.16
CA LYS A 148 3.52 -0.87 -20.91
C LYS A 148 3.98 -2.29 -20.59
N HIS A 149 4.91 -2.85 -21.36
CA HIS A 149 5.48 -4.17 -21.08
C HIS A 149 6.24 -4.20 -19.76
N TRP A 150 7.04 -3.18 -19.48
CA TRP A 150 7.76 -3.05 -18.20
C TRP A 150 6.78 -2.97 -17.02
N ALA A 151 5.72 -2.17 -17.12
CA ALA A 151 4.76 -2.00 -16.05
C ALA A 151 3.89 -3.26 -15.83
N MET A 152 3.56 -3.99 -16.90
CA MET A 152 2.92 -5.31 -16.78
C MET A 152 3.80 -6.28 -16.00
N LYS A 153 5.10 -6.31 -16.28
CA LYS A 153 6.07 -7.12 -15.53
C LYS A 153 6.16 -6.67 -14.07
N LEU A 154 6.26 -5.36 -13.82
CA LEU A 154 6.29 -4.77 -12.49
C LEU A 154 5.07 -5.18 -11.65
N VAL A 155 3.86 -4.99 -12.18
CA VAL A 155 2.62 -5.29 -11.46
C VAL A 155 2.46 -6.80 -11.24
N THR A 156 2.78 -7.63 -12.25
CA THR A 156 2.72 -9.09 -12.11
C THR A 156 3.67 -9.59 -11.02
N ASN A 157 4.91 -9.07 -11.02
CA ASN A 157 5.91 -9.41 -10.01
C ASN A 157 5.62 -8.79 -8.64
N GLY A 158 4.74 -7.78 -8.57
CA GLY A 158 4.23 -7.24 -7.33
C GLY A 158 3.20 -8.13 -6.64
N VAL A 159 2.50 -8.98 -7.40
CA VAL A 159 1.55 -9.97 -6.83
C VAL A 159 2.30 -11.17 -6.26
N VAL A 160 3.20 -11.75 -7.06
CA VAL A 160 4.12 -12.80 -6.64
C VAL A 160 5.46 -12.52 -7.28
N GLU A 161 6.52 -12.47 -6.48
CA GLU A 161 7.86 -12.18 -6.96
C GLU A 161 8.28 -13.16 -8.07
N ASP A 162 8.93 -12.64 -9.12
CA ASP A 162 9.41 -13.39 -10.27
C ASP A 162 8.32 -14.15 -11.06
N ARG A 163 7.05 -13.81 -10.86
CA ARG A 163 5.93 -14.51 -11.49
C ARG A 163 5.88 -14.31 -13.01
N TYR A 164 6.22 -13.12 -13.50
CA TYR A 164 6.06 -12.78 -14.92
C TYR A 164 6.84 -13.73 -15.84
N ASP A 165 8.13 -13.95 -15.57
CA ASP A 165 8.99 -14.80 -16.39
C ASP A 165 8.65 -16.30 -16.24
N HIS A 166 7.89 -16.66 -15.19
CA HIS A 166 7.33 -18.00 -14.95
C HIS A 166 5.92 -18.20 -15.53
N THR A 167 5.56 -17.40 -16.54
CA THR A 167 4.32 -17.56 -17.33
C THR A 167 4.63 -17.60 -18.83
N ARG A 168 3.60 -17.77 -19.67
CA ARG A 168 3.77 -17.67 -21.14
C ARG A 168 4.04 -16.21 -21.51
N VAL A 169 5.29 -15.91 -21.86
CA VAL A 169 5.74 -14.58 -22.29
C VAL A 169 6.20 -14.55 -23.75
N PRO A 170 6.08 -13.41 -24.45
CA PRO A 170 5.38 -12.19 -24.03
C PRO A 170 3.84 -12.35 -24.07
N PRO A 171 3.09 -11.45 -23.40
CA PRO A 171 1.65 -11.36 -23.60
C PRO A 171 1.30 -11.21 -25.08
N ASN A 172 0.22 -11.85 -25.52
CA ASN A 172 -0.24 -11.78 -26.89
C ASN A 172 -0.98 -10.46 -27.17
N LYS A 173 -1.26 -10.19 -28.44
CA LYS A 173 -1.90 -8.92 -28.86
C LYS A 173 -3.26 -8.68 -28.19
N VAL A 174 -4.05 -9.72 -27.96
CA VAL A 174 -5.38 -9.59 -27.34
C VAL A 174 -5.25 -9.18 -25.87
N GLU A 175 -4.37 -9.85 -25.13
CA GLU A 175 -4.06 -9.51 -23.73
C GLU A 175 -3.58 -8.06 -23.62
N MET A 176 -2.68 -7.66 -24.53
CA MET A 176 -2.13 -6.30 -24.56
C MET A 176 -3.16 -5.23 -24.95
N THR A 177 -4.21 -5.54 -25.71
CA THR A 177 -5.26 -4.56 -26.04
C THR A 177 -6.37 -4.50 -25.00
N SER A 178 -6.69 -5.61 -24.34
CA SER A 178 -7.69 -5.66 -23.26
C SER A 178 -7.22 -5.03 -21.94
N THR A 179 -5.90 -4.96 -21.74
CA THR A 179 -5.30 -4.46 -20.51
C THR A 179 -4.79 -3.04 -20.66
N THR A 180 -5.11 -2.18 -19.69
CA THR A 180 -4.58 -0.82 -19.58
C THR A 180 -3.82 -0.66 -18.28
N ILE A 181 -2.69 0.05 -18.35
CA ILE A 181 -1.92 0.49 -17.19
C ILE A 181 -2.08 2.00 -17.05
N LEU A 182 -2.34 2.47 -15.84
CA LEU A 182 -2.19 3.87 -15.47
C LEU A 182 -0.87 4.07 -14.77
N ARG A 183 -0.11 5.09 -15.18
CA ARG A 183 0.97 5.66 -14.39
C ARG A 183 0.42 6.84 -13.61
N VAL A 184 0.53 6.77 -12.30
CA VAL A 184 0.17 7.85 -11.38
C VAL A 184 1.44 8.55 -10.94
N ARG A 185 1.63 9.78 -11.43
CA ARG A 185 2.73 10.62 -10.97
C ARG A 185 2.40 11.18 -9.60
N ILE A 186 3.18 10.80 -8.59
CA ILE A 186 2.94 11.20 -7.21
C ILE A 186 3.43 12.62 -6.97
N VAL A 187 2.57 13.44 -6.38
CA VAL A 187 2.84 14.85 -6.06
C VAL A 187 3.18 15.01 -4.58
N ASP A 188 2.50 14.25 -3.73
CA ASP A 188 2.76 14.20 -2.30
C ASP A 188 2.24 12.88 -1.71
N GLY A 189 2.71 12.59 -0.50
CA GLY A 189 2.31 11.42 0.24
C GLY A 189 2.53 11.60 1.74
N SER A 190 1.79 10.84 2.52
CA SER A 190 1.95 10.80 3.98
C SER A 190 1.75 9.39 4.50
N GLY A 191 2.59 8.99 5.43
CA GLY A 191 2.48 7.74 6.18
C GLY A 191 2.06 8.00 7.61
N LYS A 192 1.33 7.06 8.20
CA LYS A 192 1.01 7.05 9.62
C LYS A 192 1.20 5.65 10.17
N ILE A 193 2.05 5.53 11.18
CA ILE A 193 2.47 4.26 11.77
C ILE A 193 2.18 4.34 13.26
N ARG A 194 1.46 3.35 13.78
CA ARG A 194 1.28 3.15 15.21
C ARG A 194 1.80 1.78 15.58
N ASP A 195 2.72 1.77 16.52
CA ASP A 195 3.29 0.60 17.17
C ASP A 195 3.31 0.82 18.68
N GLY A 196 3.79 -0.18 19.41
CA GLY A 196 3.90 -0.21 20.86
C GLY A 196 2.68 -0.83 21.55
N SER A 197 2.69 -0.73 22.87
CA SER A 197 1.74 -1.40 23.76
C SER A 197 0.56 -0.50 24.16
N VAL A 198 -0.15 -0.89 25.22
CA VAL A 198 -1.23 -0.13 25.84
C VAL A 198 -0.71 1.15 26.48
N SER A 199 -1.44 2.24 26.30
CA SER A 199 -1.16 3.54 26.91
C SER A 199 -2.39 3.98 27.71
N ASP A 200 -2.52 3.38 28.90
CA ASP A 200 -3.60 3.68 29.83
C ASP A 200 -3.22 4.82 30.78
N GLU A 201 -4.23 5.60 31.17
CA GLU A 201 -4.08 6.70 32.12
C GLU A 201 -3.51 6.19 33.46
N ARG A 202 -2.63 6.99 34.06
CA ARG A 202 -1.93 6.60 35.29
C ARG A 202 -2.88 6.18 36.42
N TYR A 203 -3.99 6.88 36.61
CA TYR A 203 -4.95 6.58 37.68
C TYR A 203 -5.66 5.23 37.48
N ASP A 204 -5.89 4.81 36.23
CA ASP A 204 -6.45 3.50 35.91
C ASP A 204 -5.42 2.39 36.11
N ARG A 205 -4.16 2.63 35.71
CA ARG A 205 -3.04 1.68 35.93
C ARG A 205 -2.74 1.45 37.42
N GLU A 206 -2.93 2.48 38.25
CA GLU A 206 -2.75 2.38 39.70
C GLU A 206 -3.97 1.77 40.42
N ASN A 207 -5.12 1.65 39.75
CA ASN A 207 -6.34 1.04 40.31
C ASN A 207 -6.25 -0.50 40.34
N LYS A 208 -5.95 -1.08 41.51
CA LYS A 208 -5.83 -2.53 41.69
C LYS A 208 -7.13 -3.31 41.51
N ALA A 209 -8.29 -2.72 41.80
CA ALA A 209 -9.57 -3.38 41.57
C ALA A 209 -9.87 -3.54 40.08
N LEU A 210 -9.41 -2.59 39.26
CA LEU A 210 -9.54 -2.62 37.81
C LEU A 210 -8.49 -3.55 37.17
N THR A 211 -7.21 -3.31 37.46
CA THR A 211 -6.07 -4.05 36.86
C THR A 211 -6.03 -5.53 37.25
N SER A 212 -6.71 -5.96 38.31
CA SER A 212 -6.85 -7.39 38.64
C SER A 212 -7.98 -8.11 37.89
N LYS A 213 -8.86 -7.38 37.21
CA LYS A 213 -10.05 -7.93 36.52
C LYS A 213 -10.03 -7.73 35.01
N VAL A 214 -9.25 -6.78 34.51
CA VAL A 214 -9.18 -6.44 33.08
C VAL A 214 -7.81 -6.82 32.55
N TRP A 215 -7.78 -7.73 31.58
CA TRP A 215 -6.57 -8.06 30.85
C TRP A 215 -6.23 -6.94 29.87
N THR A 216 -4.95 -6.57 29.80
CA THR A 216 -4.45 -5.61 28.82
C THR A 216 -3.26 -6.15 28.06
N GLY A 217 -3.10 -5.70 26.82
CA GLY A 217 -2.00 -6.10 25.97
C GLY A 217 -2.29 -5.89 24.50
N VAL A 218 -1.43 -6.48 23.67
CA VAL A 218 -1.57 -6.45 22.21
C VAL A 218 -1.79 -7.87 21.70
N VAL A 219 -2.78 -8.05 20.84
CA VAL A 219 -2.92 -9.24 20.00
C VAL A 219 -2.30 -8.90 18.65
N PRO A 220 -1.08 -9.35 18.31
CA PRO A 220 -0.49 -9.03 17.02
C PRO A 220 -1.29 -9.68 15.89
N VAL A 221 -1.42 -8.98 14.77
CA VAL A 221 -2.20 -9.40 13.61
C VAL A 221 -1.28 -9.34 12.40
N TRP A 222 -1.24 -10.41 11.63
CA TRP A 222 -0.49 -10.44 10.37
C TRP A 222 -1.20 -11.32 9.36
N GLN A 223 -0.96 -11.05 8.08
CA GLN A 223 -1.46 -11.88 6.99
C GLN A 223 -0.51 -13.06 6.75
N VAL A 224 -1.11 -14.24 6.54
CA VAL A 224 -0.40 -15.47 6.20
C VAL A 224 -0.92 -15.96 4.86
N MET A 225 -0.01 -16.18 3.91
CA MET A 225 -0.27 -16.94 2.70
C MET A 225 -0.30 -18.42 3.04
N GLY A 226 -1.39 -19.10 2.68
CA GLY A 226 -1.55 -20.54 2.91
C GLY A 226 -0.85 -21.40 1.86
N GLU A 227 -0.98 -22.71 2.02
CA GLU A 227 -0.45 -23.70 1.07
C GLU A 227 -1.06 -23.52 -0.33
N PRO A 228 -0.25 -23.50 -1.41
CA PRO A 228 -0.74 -23.38 -2.77
C PRO A 228 -1.67 -24.54 -3.14
N ILE A 229 -2.85 -24.19 -3.64
CA ILE A 229 -3.83 -25.16 -4.15
C ILE A 229 -3.69 -25.23 -5.67
N PRO A 230 -3.32 -26.38 -6.27
CA PRO A 230 -3.17 -26.50 -7.70
C PRO A 230 -4.53 -26.39 -8.42
N ALA A 231 -4.53 -25.78 -9.60
CA ALA A 231 -5.70 -25.77 -10.48
C ALA A 231 -6.01 -27.20 -11.00
N PRO A 232 -7.28 -27.52 -11.34
CA PRO A 232 -7.64 -28.84 -11.86
C PRO A 232 -6.84 -29.28 -13.09
N GLU A 233 -6.46 -28.33 -13.96
CA GLU A 233 -5.71 -28.58 -15.20
C GLU A 233 -4.18 -28.50 -15.01
N ASN A 234 -3.68 -28.25 -13.79
CA ASN A 234 -2.25 -28.12 -13.56
C ASN A 234 -1.54 -29.48 -13.64
N GLU A 235 -0.60 -29.60 -14.58
CA GLU A 235 0.23 -30.80 -14.74
C GLU A 235 1.59 -30.72 -14.00
N VAL A 236 1.94 -29.55 -13.45
CA VAL A 236 3.19 -29.36 -12.71
C VAL A 236 3.08 -30.02 -11.34
N LYS A 237 3.86 -31.08 -11.11
CA LYS A 237 3.76 -31.92 -9.91
C LYS A 237 4.07 -31.19 -8.61
N GLU A 238 5.08 -30.33 -8.64
CA GLU A 238 5.58 -29.63 -7.46
C GLU A 238 5.34 -28.13 -7.60
N VAL A 239 5.01 -27.48 -6.49
CA VAL A 239 4.97 -26.01 -6.45
C VAL A 239 6.37 -25.46 -6.81
N PRO A 240 6.51 -24.57 -7.80
CA PRO A 240 7.80 -23.98 -8.14
C PRO A 240 8.46 -23.26 -6.96
N GLU A 241 9.79 -23.29 -6.91
CA GLU A 241 10.55 -22.76 -5.78
C GLU A 241 10.37 -21.24 -5.58
N HIS A 242 10.22 -20.47 -6.67
CA HIS A 242 9.95 -19.03 -6.55
C HIS A 242 8.65 -18.74 -5.78
N ILE A 243 7.64 -19.61 -5.88
CA ILE A 243 6.36 -19.45 -5.18
C ILE A 243 6.54 -19.82 -3.70
N ARG A 244 7.13 -20.98 -3.39
CA ARG A 244 7.38 -21.40 -2.00
C ARG A 244 8.25 -20.41 -1.25
N GLY A 245 9.39 -20.04 -1.84
CA GLY A 245 10.30 -19.06 -1.24
C GLY A 245 9.64 -17.69 -1.05
N PHE A 246 8.78 -17.25 -1.97
CA PHE A 246 8.03 -16.01 -1.80
C PHE A 246 7.06 -16.08 -0.62
N ILE A 247 6.27 -17.16 -0.51
CA ILE A 247 5.33 -17.40 0.59
C ILE A 247 6.07 -17.39 1.93
N ASP A 248 7.17 -18.14 2.04
CA ASP A 248 7.95 -18.23 3.27
C ASP A 248 8.50 -16.87 3.70
N ARG A 249 9.12 -16.13 2.78
CA ARG A 249 9.68 -14.79 3.05
C ARG A 249 8.59 -13.81 3.49
N VAL A 250 7.44 -13.79 2.81
CA VAL A 250 6.34 -12.87 3.15
C VAL A 250 5.74 -13.22 4.50
N ASN A 251 5.51 -14.51 4.77
CA ASN A 251 4.97 -14.97 6.04
C ASN A 251 5.90 -14.64 7.21
N GLU A 252 7.20 -14.89 7.05
CA GLU A 252 8.22 -14.56 8.05
C GLU A 252 8.27 -13.05 8.32
N ARG A 253 8.37 -12.24 7.25
CA ARG A 253 8.40 -10.78 7.35
C ARG A 253 7.16 -10.23 8.05
N ASN A 254 5.96 -10.66 7.64
CA ASN A 254 4.71 -10.15 8.19
C ASN A 254 4.58 -10.48 9.68
N LYS A 255 4.95 -11.72 10.07
CA LYS A 255 4.94 -12.14 11.47
C LYS A 255 5.96 -11.37 12.30
N ALA A 256 7.19 -11.21 11.80
CA ALA A 256 8.24 -10.47 12.47
C ALA A 256 7.82 -9.00 12.70
N TYR A 257 7.32 -8.34 11.66
CA TYR A 257 6.86 -6.95 11.76
C TYR A 257 5.77 -6.77 12.82
N ALA A 258 4.71 -7.58 12.78
CA ALA A 258 3.59 -7.46 13.71
C ALA A 258 4.03 -7.73 15.16
N HIS A 259 4.91 -8.71 15.37
CA HIS A 259 5.47 -9.00 16.69
C HIS A 259 6.32 -7.85 17.21
N ASP A 260 7.25 -7.34 16.40
CA ASP A 260 8.14 -6.25 16.78
C ASP A 260 7.35 -4.96 17.07
N ALA A 261 6.33 -4.67 16.25
CA ALA A 261 5.41 -3.55 16.48
C ALA A 261 4.62 -3.69 17.79
N ALA A 262 4.34 -4.91 18.26
CA ALA A 262 3.63 -5.13 19.53
C ALA A 262 4.52 -4.94 20.78
N VAL A 263 5.83 -5.15 20.66
CA VAL A 263 6.77 -5.15 21.80
C VAL A 263 7.68 -3.93 21.85
N VAL A 264 7.68 -3.07 20.82
CA VAL A 264 8.44 -1.82 20.84
C VAL A 264 7.96 -0.90 21.97
N GLY A 265 8.90 -0.19 22.59
CA GLY A 265 8.58 0.75 23.65
C GLY A 265 7.71 1.91 23.14
N LEU A 266 6.75 2.34 23.96
CA LEU A 266 5.93 3.50 23.61
C LEU A 266 6.80 4.76 23.43
N PRO A 267 6.47 5.64 22.47
CA PRO A 267 7.11 6.94 22.36
C PRO A 267 6.80 7.79 23.60
N LYS A 268 7.65 8.77 23.90
CA LYS A 268 7.50 9.63 25.10
C LYS A 268 6.13 10.32 25.17
N GLU A 269 5.58 10.67 24.01
CA GLU A 269 4.28 11.31 23.85
C GLU A 269 3.11 10.41 24.29
N GLU A 270 3.32 9.10 24.43
CA GLU A 270 2.32 8.10 24.80
C GLU A 270 2.65 7.41 26.15
N GLN A 271 3.62 7.92 26.90
CA GLN A 271 3.94 7.44 28.25
C GLN A 271 3.22 8.34 29.27
N HIS A 272 1.94 8.03 29.56
CA HIS A 272 1.11 8.72 30.56
C HIS A 272 1.41 8.24 31.99
#